data_AF-A0A7X8SX38-F1
#
_entry.id   AF-A0A7X8SX38-F1
#
_cell.length_a   1.000
_cell.length_b   1.000
_cell.length_c   1.000
_cell.angle_alpha   90.00
_cell.angle_beta   90.00
_cell.angle_gamma   90.00
#
_symmetry.space_group_name_H-M   'P 1'
#
loop_
_entity.id
_entity.type
_entity.pdbx_description
1 polymer ?
#
loop_
_entity_poly.entity_id
_entity_poly.type
_entity_poly.pdbx_seq_one_letter_code
_entity_poly.pdbx_strand_id
1 'polypeptide(L)'
;MAARDRYSRKLECARCGHAGFAEVSETDNRRAPSRDFKIDEMAKGFSTERPSTDPRKHMMRCRCGAVFAFEQDTVYAPGGEPRRRGG
;
A
#
# COMPACT_ATOMS: atom_id res chain seq x y z
N MET A 1 1.85 23.59 4.97
CA MET A 1 1.89 22.68 3.82
C MET A 1 1.91 21.26 4.37
N ALA A 2 0.82 20.51 4.25
CA ALA A 2 0.85 19.09 4.60
C ALA A 2 1.65 18.37 3.52
N ALA A 3 2.75 17.72 3.90
CA ALA A 3 3.43 16.80 3.00
C ALA A 3 2.47 15.64 2.76
N ARG A 4 1.93 15.56 1.54
CA ARG A 4 1.18 14.39 1.08
C ARG A 4 2.22 13.51 0.42
N ASP A 5 2.58 12.42 1.08
CA ASP A 5 3.50 11.46 0.48
C ASP A 5 2.72 10.68 -0.57
N ARG A 6 3.07 10.88 -1.83
CA ARG A 6 2.54 10.10 -2.95
C ARG A 6 3.55 9.04 -3.28
N TYR A 7 3.13 7.79 -3.17
CA TYR A 7 3.99 6.66 -3.49
C TYR A 7 3.23 5.62 -4.30
N SER A 8 3.91 5.03 -5.27
CA SER A 8 3.39 3.90 -6.03
C SER A 8 3.71 2.62 -5.24
N ARG A 9 2.68 1.90 -4.81
CA ARG A 9 2.82 0.63 -4.08
C ARG A 9 2.69 -0.54 -5.05
N LYS A 10 3.69 -1.42 -5.05
CA LYS A 10 3.60 -2.71 -5.76
C LYS A 10 2.64 -3.63 -5.02
N LEU A 11 1.66 -4.16 -5.74
CA LEU A 11 0.71 -5.17 -5.31
C LEU A 11 1.07 -6.49 -5.96
N GLU A 12 1.06 -7.58 -5.21
CA GLU A 12 1.38 -8.90 -5.73
C GLU A 12 0.43 -9.97 -5.15
N CYS A 13 -0.30 -10.63 -6.03
CA CYS A 13 -1.21 -11.69 -5.63
C CYS A 13 -0.44 -12.99 -5.40
N ALA A 14 -0.29 -13.41 -4.14
CA ALA A 14 0.34 -14.69 -3.80
C ALA A 14 -0.39 -15.93 -4.40
N ARG A 15 -1.67 -15.80 -4.79
CA ARG A 15 -2.45 -16.91 -5.34
C ARG A 15 -2.21 -17.15 -6.84
N CYS A 16 -2.08 -16.09 -7.64
CA CYS A 16 -1.92 -16.21 -9.10
C CYS A 16 -0.64 -15.57 -9.65
N GLY A 17 0.19 -14.96 -8.80
CA GLY A 17 1.41 -14.25 -9.18
C GLY A 17 1.19 -12.94 -9.93
N HIS A 18 -0.06 -12.47 -10.07
CA HIS A 18 -0.33 -11.21 -10.75
C HIS A 18 0.23 -10.05 -9.94
N ALA A 19 1.01 -9.18 -10.58
CA ALA A 19 1.59 -8.01 -9.95
C ALA A 19 1.16 -6.73 -10.68
N GLY A 20 1.06 -5.63 -9.94
CA GLY A 20 0.77 -4.32 -10.49
C GLY A 20 1.18 -3.21 -9.53
N PHE A 21 1.02 -1.96 -9.95
CA PHE A 21 1.34 -0.79 -9.13
C PHE A 21 0.08 0.02 -8.91
N ALA A 22 -0.18 0.37 -7.65
CA ALA A 22 -1.26 1.26 -7.26
C ALA A 22 -0.67 2.58 -6.75
N GLU A 23 -1.19 3.70 -7.24
CA GLU A 23 -0.81 5.03 -6.78
C GLU A 23 -1.57 5.34 -5.48
N VAL A 24 -0.84 5.71 -4.44
CA VAL A 24 -1.39 6.01 -3.12
C VAL A 24 -0.95 7.40 -2.69
N SER A 25 -1.89 8.18 -2.17
CA SER A 25 -1.61 9.38 -1.41
C SER A 25 -1.85 9.12 0.08
N GLU A 26 -0.82 9.26 0.91
CA GLU A 26 -0.93 9.29 2.37
C GLU A 26 -0.76 10.71 2.88
N THR A 27 -1.61 11.13 3.81
CA THR A 27 -1.44 12.40 4.51
C THR A 27 -0.74 12.14 5.84
N ASP A 28 0.57 12.42 5.91
CA ASP A 28 1.32 12.47 7.17
C ASP A 28 0.98 13.78 7.90
N ASN A 29 -0.25 13.88 8.39
CA ASN A 29 -0.58 14.97 9.29
C ASN A 29 -0.12 14.56 10.69
N ARG A 30 1.11 14.93 11.09
CA ARG A 30 1.63 14.71 12.46
C ARG A 30 0.73 15.23 13.59
N ARG A 31 -0.26 16.09 13.26
CA ARG A 31 -1.26 16.62 14.19
C ARG A 31 -2.57 15.85 14.24
N ALA A 32 -2.85 14.97 13.27
CA ALA A 32 -4.03 14.10 13.30
C ALA A 32 -3.61 12.70 13.78
N PRO A 33 -4.37 12.07 14.70
CA PRO A 33 -4.11 10.71 15.14
C PRO A 33 -4.37 9.65 14.06
N SER A 34 -4.88 10.05 12.89
CA SER A 34 -5.34 9.18 11.82
C SER A 34 -4.56 9.49 10.55
N ARG A 35 -3.82 8.50 10.03
CA ARG A 35 -3.19 8.56 8.71
C ARG A 35 -4.27 8.26 7.69
N ASP A 36 -4.80 9.29 7.05
CA ASP A 36 -5.70 9.09 5.91
C ASP A 36 -4.87 8.68 4.70
N PHE A 37 -4.92 7.39 4.36
CA PHE A 37 -4.40 6.89 3.10
C PHE A 37 -5.55 6.72 2.10
N LYS A 38 -5.26 7.04 0.83
CA LYS A 38 -6.21 6.91 -0.28
C LYS A 38 -5.48 6.36 -1.49
N ILE A 39 -6.10 5.40 -2.17
CA ILE A 39 -5.62 4.90 -3.46
C ILE A 39 -6.19 5.84 -4.52
N ASP A 40 -5.32 6.56 -5.22
CA ASP A 40 -5.70 7.44 -6.32
C ASP A 40 -5.86 6.66 -7.62
N GLU A 41 -4.97 5.71 -7.88
CA GLU A 41 -5.02 4.82 -9.04
C GLU A 41 -4.82 3.37 -8.62
N MET A 42 -5.75 2.49 -9.00
CA MET A 42 -5.68 1.07 -8.69
C MET A 42 -4.98 0.31 -9.82
N ALA A 43 -4.11 -0.64 -9.44
CA ALA A 43 -3.47 -1.53 -10.39
C ALA A 43 -4.48 -2.33 -11.22
N LYS A 44 -4.25 -2.46 -12.53
CA LYS A 44 -5.12 -3.25 -13.41
C LYS A 44 -5.22 -4.71 -12.94
N GLY A 45 -6.45 -5.19 -12.81
CA GLY A 45 -6.74 -6.53 -12.31
C GLY A 45 -6.80 -6.64 -10.79
N PHE A 46 -6.69 -5.52 -10.08
CA PHE A 46 -7.03 -5.39 -8.66
C PHE A 46 -8.19 -4.42 -8.49
N SER A 47 -8.99 -4.63 -7.47
CA SER A 47 -10.12 -3.79 -7.10
C SER A 47 -10.19 -3.66 -5.58
N THR A 48 -10.71 -2.56 -5.08
CA THR A 48 -11.02 -2.43 -3.65
C THR A 48 -12.25 -3.27 -3.33
N GLU A 49 -12.10 -4.24 -2.43
CA GLU A 49 -13.22 -5.03 -1.90
C GLU A 49 -13.83 -4.31 -0.68
N ARG A 50 -12.97 -3.80 0.22
CA ARG A 50 -13.41 -3.03 1.38
C ARG A 50 -12.53 -1.79 1.54
N PRO A 51 -13.07 -0.59 1.25
CA PRO A 51 -12.34 0.63 1.48
C PRO A 51 -12.20 0.86 2.99
N SER A 52 -10.99 1.20 3.42
CA SER A 52 -10.70 1.65 4.78
C SER A 52 -9.61 2.71 4.73
N THR A 53 -9.57 3.55 5.75
CA THR A 53 -8.50 4.52 6.03
C THR A 53 -7.31 3.89 6.75
N ASP A 54 -7.41 2.61 7.17
CA ASP A 54 -6.28 1.82 7.68
C ASP A 54 -5.77 0.89 6.58
N PRO A 55 -4.50 0.97 6.13
CA PRO A 55 -3.98 0.10 5.05
C PRO A 55 -4.01 -1.39 5.44
N ARG A 56 -3.98 -1.67 6.74
CA ARG A 56 -4.10 -3.01 7.32
C ARG A 56 -5.51 -3.59 7.24
N LYS A 57 -6.53 -2.72 7.20
CA LYS A 57 -7.95 -3.12 7.15
C LYS A 57 -8.55 -2.94 5.76
N HIS A 58 -7.86 -2.23 4.87
CA HIS A 58 -8.31 -2.04 3.50
C HIS A 58 -8.09 -3.32 2.72
N MET A 59 -9.19 -3.95 2.31
CA MET A 59 -9.13 -5.22 1.60
C MET A 59 -9.18 -4.97 0.10
N MET A 60 -8.23 -5.57 -0.62
CA MET A 60 -8.22 -5.62 -2.06
C MET A 60 -8.58 -7.01 -2.56
N ARG A 61 -9.21 -7.05 -3.72
CA ARG A 61 -9.52 -8.26 -4.46
C ARG A 61 -8.75 -8.26 -5.77
N CYS A 62 -8.04 -9.35 -6.04
CA CYS A 62 -7.48 -9.63 -7.34
C CYS A 62 -8.56 -10.21 -8.27
N ARG A 63 -8.43 -9.99 -9.58
CA ARG A 63 -9.27 -10.60 -10.64
C ARG A 63 -9.39 -12.12 -10.56
N CYS A 64 -8.42 -12.81 -9.94
CA CYS A 64 -8.48 -14.26 -9.72
C CYS A 64 -9.42 -14.69 -8.58
N GLY A 65 -9.97 -13.73 -7.82
CA GLY A 65 -10.83 -13.97 -6.66
C GLY A 65 -10.10 -14.07 -5.32
N ALA A 66 -8.78 -13.84 -5.27
CA ALA A 66 -8.06 -13.71 -4.00
C ALA A 66 -8.35 -12.35 -3.34
N VAL A 67 -8.62 -12.35 -2.03
CA VAL A 67 -8.83 -11.15 -1.22
C VAL A 67 -7.73 -11.07 -0.16
N PHE A 68 -7.10 -9.92 -0.03
CA PHE A 68 -6.00 -9.69 0.92
C PHE A 68 -5.91 -8.21 1.33
N ALA A 69 -5.21 -7.92 2.42
CA ALA A 69 -5.04 -6.56 2.91
C ALA A 69 -4.09 -5.73 2.01
N PHE A 70 -4.33 -4.42 1.92
CA PHE A 70 -3.51 -3.49 1.14
C PHE A 70 -2.06 -3.44 1.65
N GLU A 71 -1.87 -3.51 2.96
CA GLU A 71 -0.55 -3.70 3.57
C GLU A 71 -0.02 -5.12 3.32
N GLN A 72 0.51 -5.35 2.12
CA GLN A 72 1.45 -6.44 1.86
C GLN A 72 2.85 -5.92 2.23
N ASP A 73 3.64 -6.66 2.99
CA ASP A 73 4.95 -6.29 3.56
C ASP A 73 6.06 -6.01 2.53
N THR A 74 5.72 -5.52 1.33
CA THR A 74 6.68 -5.03 0.34
C THR A 74 7.10 -3.62 0.75
N VAL A 75 7.92 -3.56 1.80
CA VAL A 75 8.63 -2.37 2.24
C VAL A 75 9.60 -1.97 1.12
N TYR A 76 9.20 -1.04 0.25
CA TYR A 76 10.20 -0.16 -0.34
C TYR A 76 10.55 0.88 0.72
N ALA A 77 11.67 0.66 1.40
CA ALA A 77 12.23 1.68 2.28
C ALA A 77 12.50 2.95 1.45
N PRO A 78 12.00 4.14 1.86
CA PRO A 78 12.53 5.38 1.33
C PRO A 78 13.97 5.51 1.87
N GLY A 79 14.95 5.08 1.08
CA GLY A 79 16.37 5.12 1.47
C GLY A 79 16.88 3.88 2.21
N GLY A 80 16.72 2.70 1.61
CA GLY A 80 17.32 1.46 2.10
C GLY A 80 18.85 1.46 1.97
N GLU A 81 19.56 2.11 2.88
CA GLU A 81 20.90 1.66 3.23
C GLU A 81 20.77 0.57 4.30
N PRO A 82 21.20 -0.68 4.03
CA PRO A 82 21.15 -1.74 5.01
C PRO A 82 22.16 -1.41 6.11
N ARG A 83 21.68 -0.91 7.26
CA ARG A 83 22.46 -0.97 8.49
C ARG A 83 22.53 -2.43 8.89
N ARG A 84 23.48 -3.15 8.28
CA ARG A 84 23.98 -4.41 8.80
C ARG A 84 24.35 -4.15 10.25
N ARG A 85 23.61 -4.77 11.16
CA ARG A 85 23.99 -4.88 12.55
C ARG A 85 25.26 -5.74 12.58
N GLY A 86 26.43 -5.08 12.58
CA GLY A 86 27.68 -5.69 13.10
C GLY A 86 27.39 -6.12 14.54
N GLY A 87 27.81 -7.30 14.97
CA GLY A 87 29.20 -7.70 15.09
C GLY A 87 29.41 -7.96 16.57
#